data_AF-A0A0N4SUS5-F1
#
_entry.id   AF-A0A0N4SUS5-F1
#
_cell.length_a   1.000
_cell.length_b   1.000
_cell.length_c   1.000
_cell.angle_alpha   90.00
_cell.angle_beta   90.00
_cell.angle_gamma   90.00
#
_symmetry.space_group_name_H-M   'P 1'
#
loop_
_entity.id
_entity.type
_entity.pdbx_description
1 polymer ?
#
loop_
_entity_poly.entity_id
_entity_poly.type
_entity_poly.pdbx_seq_one_letter_code
_entity_poly.pdbx_strand_id
1 'polypeptide(L)'
;MSCDTQEATRECLGMNLDGNKEPVSLVESGVRSESEHLQVTIGATVPTGFEQTAAGEVREKLKSACRISKDRGKIYFDIAVESLAQ
;
A
#
# COMPACT_ATOMS: atom_id res chain seq x y z
N MET A 1 14.29 -40.03 -21.36
CA MET A 1 13.77 -38.65 -21.41
C MET A 1 14.68 -37.80 -20.55
N SER A 2 15.67 -37.18 -21.17
CA SER A 2 16.67 -36.35 -20.48
C SER A 2 16.52 -34.95 -21.03
N CYS A 3 15.84 -34.08 -20.28
CA CYS A 3 15.75 -32.66 -20.59
C CYS A 3 16.71 -31.95 -19.65
N ASP A 4 17.93 -31.74 -20.13
CA ASP A 4 18.92 -30.86 -19.55
C ASP A 4 18.60 -29.42 -19.95
N THR A 5 18.33 -28.55 -18.98
CA THR A 5 18.69 -27.13 -19.06
C THR A 5 18.94 -26.63 -17.64
N GLN A 6 20.22 -26.54 -17.28
CA GLN A 6 20.73 -25.77 -16.16
C GLN A 6 20.95 -24.33 -16.63
N GLU A 7 20.51 -23.33 -15.85
CA GLU A 7 21.00 -21.93 -15.74
C GLU A 7 19.87 -21.12 -15.03
N ALA A 8 20.03 -20.23 -14.04
CA ALA A 8 21.16 -19.68 -13.32
C ALA A 8 20.74 -19.29 -11.88
N THR A 9 21.75 -19.32 -11.02
CA THR A 9 21.93 -18.77 -9.68
C THR A 9 21.23 -17.44 -9.39
N ARG A 10 20.48 -17.38 -8.27
CA ARG A 10 20.47 -16.19 -7.39
C ARG A 10 20.49 -16.67 -5.94
N GLU A 11 21.66 -16.60 -5.35
CA GLU A 11 21.88 -16.78 -3.91
C GLU A 11 21.22 -15.61 -3.18
N CYS A 12 20.06 -15.82 -2.59
CA CYS A 12 19.51 -14.92 -1.60
C CYS A 12 19.86 -15.50 -0.22
N LEU A 13 21.00 -15.05 0.32
CA LEU A 13 21.40 -15.34 1.69
C LEU A 13 20.29 -14.91 2.66
N GLY A 14 19.83 -15.88 3.45
CA GLY A 14 18.77 -15.71 4.42
C GLY A 14 19.14 -14.80 5.58
N MET A 15 18.12 -14.12 6.11
CA MET A 15 18.10 -13.71 7.51
C MET A 15 16.96 -14.46 8.17
N ASN A 16 17.32 -15.23 9.20
CA ASN A 16 16.46 -16.11 9.96
C ASN A 16 15.32 -15.32 10.63
N LEU A 17 14.07 -15.69 10.35
CA LEU A 17 12.92 -15.28 11.16
C LEU A 17 12.62 -16.41 12.14
N ASP A 18 13.22 -16.28 13.31
CA ASP A 18 12.90 -17.07 14.51
C ASP A 18 11.42 -16.88 14.87
N GLY A 19 10.72 -17.98 15.11
CA GLY A 19 9.27 -18.02 15.21
C GLY A 19 8.73 -17.41 16.49
N ASN A 20 7.72 -16.54 16.37
CA ASN A 20 6.66 -16.46 17.35
C ASN A 20 5.31 -16.17 16.69
N LYS A 21 4.28 -16.77 17.27
CA LYS A 21 2.94 -17.09 16.79
C LYS A 21 2.08 -15.84 16.56
N GLU A 22 1.14 -15.94 15.62
CA GLU A 22 0.07 -14.96 15.35
C GLU A 22 -0.93 -14.83 16.54
N PRO A 23 -1.95 -13.93 16.53
CA PRO A 23 -2.25 -12.73 15.71
C PRO A 23 -2.57 -11.50 16.62
N VAL A 24 -3.05 -10.40 16.01
CA VAL A 24 -3.68 -9.21 16.65
C VAL A 24 -2.71 -8.07 16.97
N SER A 25 -2.52 -7.14 16.02
CA SER A 25 -2.13 -5.76 16.36
C SER A 25 -3.34 -5.00 16.87
N LEU A 26 -3.64 -5.30 18.14
CA LEU A 26 -4.37 -4.46 19.06
C LEU A 26 -3.73 -3.07 19.04
N VAL A 27 -4.57 -2.05 18.86
CA VAL A 27 -4.30 -0.61 18.99
C VAL A 27 -2.99 -0.28 19.71
N GLU A 28 -1.92 -0.06 18.93
CA GLU A 28 -0.79 0.71 19.44
C GLU A 28 -1.11 2.17 19.12
N SER A 29 -1.74 2.83 20.09
CA SER A 29 -1.76 4.29 20.19
C SER A 29 -0.32 4.75 20.41
N GLY A 30 0.48 4.70 19.35
CA GLY A 30 1.78 5.33 19.32
C GLY A 30 1.55 6.82 19.46
N VAL A 31 2.06 7.40 20.56
CA VAL A 31 2.26 8.84 20.65
C VAL A 31 3.13 9.25 19.46
N ARG A 32 2.50 9.90 18.47
CA ARG A 32 3.17 10.58 17.35
C ARG A 32 2.93 12.08 17.53
N SER A 33 3.54 12.65 18.55
CA SER A 33 3.80 14.10 18.61
C SER A 33 5.09 14.33 17.82
N GLU A 34 5.26 15.29 16.91
CA GLU A 34 4.65 16.61 16.79
C GLU A 34 4.64 17.03 15.30
N SER A 35 3.43 17.05 14.73
CA SER A 35 2.94 17.83 13.59
C SER A 35 1.85 16.97 13.00
N GLU A 36 0.60 17.18 13.40
CA GLU A 36 -0.52 16.71 12.60
C GLU A 36 -0.43 17.44 11.27
N HIS A 37 0.38 16.92 10.34
CA HIS A 37 0.44 17.40 8.97
C HIS A 37 -1.00 17.40 8.48
N LEU A 38 -1.53 18.59 8.18
CA LEU A 38 -2.93 18.75 7.78
C LEU A 38 -3.15 17.82 6.59
N GLN A 39 -4.02 16.82 6.78
CA GLN A 39 -4.36 15.87 5.74
C GLN A 39 -5.77 16.14 5.26
N VAL A 40 -5.99 15.89 3.97
CA VAL A 40 -7.32 15.91 3.37
C VAL A 40 -7.60 14.55 2.74
N THR A 41 -8.86 14.14 2.78
CA THR A 41 -9.33 12.98 2.03
C THR A 41 -9.77 13.42 0.64
N ILE A 42 -9.17 12.85 -0.39
CA ILE A 42 -9.59 13.04 -1.78
C ILE A 42 -10.47 11.88 -2.21
N GLY A 43 -11.64 12.19 -2.73
CA GLY A 43 -12.50 11.26 -3.45
C GLY A 43 -12.35 11.44 -4.95
N ALA A 44 -12.07 10.36 -5.68
CA ALA A 44 -11.95 10.37 -7.14
C ALA A 44 -12.90 9.34 -7.76
N THR A 45 -13.58 9.74 -8.84
CA THR A 45 -14.35 8.82 -9.69
C THR A 45 -13.42 8.12 -10.67
N VAL A 46 -13.61 6.83 -10.84
CA VAL A 46 -12.85 5.99 -11.76
C VAL A 46 -13.81 5.09 -12.55
N PRO A 47 -13.43 4.59 -13.74
CA PRO A 47 -14.23 3.57 -14.41
C PRO A 47 -14.44 2.36 -13.52
N THR A 48 -15.69 1.88 -13.41
CA THR A 48 -16.01 0.68 -12.65
C THR A 48 -15.22 -0.52 -13.21
N GLY A 49 -14.46 -1.22 -12.36
CA GLY A 49 -13.54 -2.28 -12.78
C GLY A 49 -12.06 -1.90 -12.67
N PHE A 50 -11.76 -0.60 -12.59
CA PHE A 50 -10.39 -0.09 -12.56
C PHE A 50 -9.98 0.42 -11.18
N GLU A 51 -10.81 0.24 -10.16
CA GLU A 51 -10.57 0.79 -8.81
C GLU A 51 -9.27 0.28 -8.21
N GLN A 52 -8.96 -1.01 -8.41
CA GLN A 52 -7.74 -1.64 -7.90
C GLN A 52 -6.49 -1.11 -8.59
N THR A 53 -6.54 -0.91 -9.92
CA THR A 53 -5.45 -0.31 -10.68
C THR A 53 -5.22 1.13 -10.24
N ALA A 54 -6.28 1.92 -10.13
CA ALA A 54 -6.20 3.30 -9.66
C ALA A 54 -5.67 3.40 -8.21
N ALA A 55 -6.11 2.51 -7.33
CA ALA A 55 -5.58 2.39 -5.97
C ALA A 55 -4.09 2.00 -5.96
N GLY A 56 -3.68 1.11 -6.86
CA GLY A 56 -2.29 0.74 -7.08
C GLY A 56 -1.43 1.93 -7.48
N GLU A 57 -1.90 2.73 -8.44
CA GLU A 57 -1.21 3.95 -8.86
C GLU A 57 -1.08 4.98 -7.72
N VAL A 58 -2.14 5.19 -6.94
CA VAL A 58 -2.10 6.09 -5.77
C VAL A 58 -1.06 5.62 -4.76
N ARG A 59 -1.05 4.32 -4.43
CA ARG A 59 -0.08 3.76 -3.49
C ARG A 59 1.36 3.86 -4.02
N GLU A 60 1.56 3.64 -5.32
CA GLU A 60 2.89 3.70 -5.93
C GLU A 60 3.43 5.13 -5.98
N LYS A 61 2.61 6.08 -6.44
CA LYS A 61 3.04 7.45 -6.75
C LYS A 61 2.95 8.37 -5.54
N LEU A 62 1.86 8.28 -4.78
CA LEU A 62 1.57 9.18 -3.65
C LEU A 62 1.90 8.56 -2.29
N LYS A 63 2.31 7.28 -2.26
CA LYS A 63 2.61 6.54 -1.04
C LYS A 63 1.47 6.55 -0.02
N SER A 64 0.24 6.72 -0.50
CA SER A 64 -0.97 6.79 0.33
C SER A 64 -1.77 5.49 0.27
N ALA A 65 -2.38 5.13 1.40
CA ALA A 65 -3.35 4.06 1.45
C ALA A 65 -4.64 4.49 0.73
N CYS A 66 -5.24 3.56 -0.01
CA CYS A 66 -6.42 3.83 -0.82
C CYS A 66 -7.58 2.91 -0.45
N ARG A 67 -8.77 3.49 -0.32
CA ARG A 67 -10.03 2.82 0.01
C ARG A 67 -10.93 2.84 -1.22
N ILE A 68 -11.56 1.71 -1.54
CA ILE A 68 -12.50 1.61 -2.66
C ILE A 68 -13.92 1.70 -2.12
N SER A 69 -14.77 2.50 -2.76
CA SER A 69 -16.19 2.63 -2.41
C SER A 69 -16.93 1.30 -2.57
N LYS A 70 -17.92 1.04 -1.70
CA LYS A 70 -18.79 -0.13 -1.80
C LYS A 70 -19.59 -0.16 -3.11
N ASP A 71 -20.08 1.01 -3.51
CA ASP A 71 -20.85 1.17 -4.76
C ASP A 71 -19.97 1.13 -6.01
N ARG A 72 -18.65 0.96 -5.84
CA ARG A 72 -17.65 0.93 -6.91
C ARG A 72 -17.56 2.25 -7.69
N GLY A 73 -16.63 2.32 -8.63
CA GLY A 73 -16.38 3.52 -9.45
C GLY A 73 -15.85 4.74 -8.68
N LYS A 74 -15.48 4.58 -7.40
CA LYS A 74 -14.90 5.63 -6.57
C LYS A 74 -13.79 5.09 -5.68
N ILE A 75 -12.74 5.88 -5.52
CA ILE A 75 -11.64 5.64 -4.59
C ILE A 75 -11.45 6.83 -3.67
N TYR A 76 -10.92 6.58 -2.47
CA TYR A 76 -10.62 7.59 -1.45
C TYR A 76 -9.23 7.37 -0.88
N PHE A 77 -8.44 8.42 -0.76
CA PHE A 77 -7.11 8.38 -0.16
C PHE A 77 -6.81 9.68 0.57
N ASP A 78 -5.93 9.61 1.56
CA ASP A 78 -5.53 10.77 2.35
C ASP A 78 -4.20 11.32 1.82
N ILE A 79 -4.07 12.63 1.76
CA ILE A 79 -2.84 13.29 1.30
C ILE A 79 -2.57 14.52 2.14
N ALA A 80 -1.29 14.77 2.41
CA ALA A 80 -0.85 15.95 3.12
C ALA A 80 -1.11 17.21 2.26
N VAL A 81 -1.61 18.28 2.86
CA VAL A 81 -1.98 19.52 2.14
C VAL A 81 -0.77 20.11 1.40
N GLU A 82 0.43 19.97 1.94
CA GLU A 82 1.69 20.39 1.31
C GLU A 82 2.02 19.65 0.00
N SER A 83 1.41 18.49 -0.25
CA SER A 83 1.59 17.73 -1.49
C SER A 83 0.59 18.13 -2.58
N LEU A 84 -0.35 19.02 -2.29
CA LEU A 84 -1.29 19.56 -3.27
C LEU A 84 -0.68 20.76 -3.98
N ALA A 85 -0.68 20.74 -5.31
CA ALA A 85 -0.31 21.92 -6.11
C ALA A 85 -1.38 23.01 -6.00
N GLN A 86 -0.96 24.28 -6.06
CA GLN A 86 -1.82 25.47 -6.01
C GLN A 86 -2.09 26.04 -7.41
#